data_AF-A0A2E0FG11-F1
#
_entry.id   AF-A0A2E0FG11-F1
#
_cell.length_a   1.000
_cell.length_b   1.000
_cell.length_c   1.000
_cell.angle_alpha   90.00
_cell.angle_beta   90.00
_cell.angle_gamma   90.00
#
_symmetry.space_group_name_H-M   'P 1'
#
loop_
_entity.id
_entity.type
_entity.pdbx_description
1 polymer ?
#
loop_
_entity_poly.entity_id
_entity_poly.type
_entity_poly.pdbx_seq_one_letter_code
_entity_poly.pdbx_strand_id
1 'polypeptide(L)'
;MKQKRRTSTNSASEKKPYKSIYKEGYVTPANYITELVFEKRNEAFNSGKCPERFWTDPKYTGPYKGQVIQAGRLLKKYKANWIIKAIKAPESKYIHKLQDKKLIPIIEKFEKQDKETAFEENSDIIESKPIKAFGFGKNKLRGL
;
A
#
# COMPACT_ATOMS: atom_id res chain seq x y z
N MET A 1 2.79 13.84 32.50
CA MET A 1 2.12 13.22 31.32
C MET A 1 3.13 13.04 30.19
N LYS A 2 3.49 11.81 29.83
CA LYS A 2 4.39 11.55 28.69
C LYS A 2 3.59 11.74 27.40
N GLN A 3 3.88 12.80 26.63
CA GLN A 3 3.31 12.98 25.29
C GLN A 3 3.74 11.81 24.40
N LYS A 4 2.78 10.94 24.05
CA LYS A 4 2.98 9.82 23.12
C LYS A 4 3.41 10.43 21.77
N ARG A 5 4.70 10.33 21.42
CA ARG A 5 5.25 10.83 20.16
C ARG A 5 4.41 10.25 19.02
N ARG A 6 3.66 11.10 18.31
CA ARG A 6 2.96 10.71 17.09
C ARG A 6 4.02 10.24 16.09
N THR A 7 4.08 8.93 15.83
CA THR A 7 4.88 8.42 14.73
C THR A 7 4.39 9.08 13.45
N SER A 8 5.29 9.75 12.72
CA SER A 8 4.94 10.41 11.47
C SER A 8 4.52 9.35 10.46
N THR A 9 3.20 9.18 10.26
CA THR A 9 2.61 8.28 9.26
C THR A 9 2.99 8.67 7.84
N ASN A 10 3.60 9.84 7.64
CA ASN A 10 4.04 10.38 6.37
C ASN A 10 5.56 10.68 6.37
N SER A 11 6.36 9.72 6.82
CA SER A 11 7.83 9.78 6.71
C SER A 11 8.33 8.91 5.56
N ALA A 12 9.29 9.42 4.79
CA ALA A 12 10.06 8.59 3.87
C ALA A 12 11.08 7.82 4.73
N SER A 13 10.87 6.51 4.93
CA SER A 13 11.80 5.67 5.68
C SER A 13 12.14 4.43 4.87
N GLU A 14 13.40 3.98 4.98
CA GLU A 14 13.94 2.83 4.25
C GLU A 14 13.22 1.51 4.55
N LYS A 15 12.54 1.40 5.70
CA LYS A 15 11.80 0.19 6.10
C LYS A 15 10.46 0.01 5.39
N LYS A 16 9.90 1.07 4.78
CA LYS A 16 8.66 1.03 3.96
C LYS A 16 8.73 2.01 2.79
N PRO A 17 9.67 1.84 1.85
CA PRO A 17 10.03 2.92 0.97
C PRO A 17 9.14 2.86 -0.28
N TYR A 18 8.21 3.81 -0.41
CA TYR A 18 7.39 3.95 -1.62
C TYR A 18 8.28 4.46 -2.74
N LYS A 19 8.63 3.59 -3.71
CA LYS A 19 9.42 3.97 -4.88
C LYS A 19 8.59 4.92 -5.74
N SER A 20 9.15 6.08 -6.07
CA SER A 20 8.45 7.03 -6.93
C SER A 20 8.26 6.46 -8.33
N ILE A 21 7.16 6.86 -8.97
CA ILE A 21 6.83 6.48 -10.35
C ILE A 21 7.57 7.38 -11.35
N TYR A 22 7.89 8.61 -10.93
CA TYR A 22 8.35 9.67 -11.82
C TYR A 22 9.77 10.15 -11.53
N LYS A 23 10.31 9.93 -10.33
CA LYS A 23 11.71 10.22 -10.02
C LYS A 23 12.43 8.97 -9.55
N GLU A 24 13.75 9.00 -9.66
CA GLU A 24 14.57 8.02 -8.99
C GLU A 24 14.51 8.21 -7.46
N GLY A 25 14.51 7.09 -6.76
CA GLY A 25 14.47 7.04 -5.29
C GLY A 25 13.08 6.93 -4.68
N TYR A 26 13.01 7.24 -3.39
CA TYR A 26 11.85 7.00 -2.55
C TYR A 26 11.13 8.29 -2.19
N VAL A 27 9.82 8.16 -1.99
CA VAL A 27 8.93 9.25 -1.62
C VAL A 27 8.14 8.93 -0.38
N THR A 28 7.59 9.97 0.22
CA THR A 28 6.60 9.83 1.29
C THR A 28 5.35 9.14 0.75
N PRO A 29 4.59 8.43 1.61
CA PRO A 29 3.33 7.82 1.20
C PRO A 29 2.35 8.82 0.56
N ALA A 30 2.30 10.06 1.06
CA ALA A 30 1.42 11.10 0.50
C ALA A 30 1.78 11.45 -0.95
N ASN A 31 3.07 11.58 -1.24
CA ASN A 31 3.55 11.87 -2.59
C ASN A 31 3.28 10.69 -3.52
N TYR A 32 3.58 9.45 -3.10
CA TYR A 32 3.30 8.26 -3.90
C TYR A 32 1.82 8.09 -4.23
N ILE A 33 0.94 8.26 -3.23
CA ILE A 33 -0.51 8.24 -3.41
C ILE A 33 -0.94 9.30 -4.43
N THR A 34 -0.33 10.49 -4.39
CA THR A 34 -0.63 11.56 -5.33
C THR A 34 -0.15 11.24 -6.74
N GLU A 35 1.04 10.65 -6.89
CA GLU A 35 1.58 10.21 -8.18
C GLU A 35 0.62 9.21 -8.86
N LEU A 36 0.11 8.22 -8.13
CA LEU A 36 -0.88 7.26 -8.63
C LEU A 36 -2.17 7.93 -9.12
N VAL A 37 -2.64 8.95 -8.42
CA VAL A 37 -3.86 9.69 -8.82
C VAL A 37 -3.61 10.48 -10.10
N PHE A 38 -2.44 11.07 -10.26
CA PHE A 38 -2.08 11.83 -11.46
C PHE A 38 -1.87 10.93 -12.68
N GLU A 39 -1.30 9.74 -12.50
CA GLU A 39 -1.23 8.72 -13.54
C GLU A 39 -2.62 8.38 -14.07
N LYS A 40 -3.52 7.98 -13.16
CA LYS A 40 -4.91 7.64 -13.49
C LYS A 40 -5.68 8.81 -14.10
N ARG A 41 -5.42 10.03 -13.64
CA ARG A 41 -6.01 11.25 -14.19
C ARG A 41 -5.59 11.44 -15.63
N ASN A 42 -4.30 11.38 -15.92
CA ASN A 42 -3.79 11.66 -17.27
C ASN A 42 -4.22 10.60 -18.28
N GLU A 43 -4.27 9.33 -17.86
CA GLU A 43 -4.87 8.25 -18.65
C GLU A 43 -6.31 8.55 -19.03
N ALA A 44 -7.13 9.00 -18.07
CA ALA A 44 -8.54 9.30 -18.32
C ALA A 44 -8.78 10.52 -19.21
N PHE A 45 -7.87 11.51 -19.18
CA PHE A 45 -7.97 12.73 -19.98
C PHE A 45 -7.20 12.65 -21.31
N ASN A 46 -6.79 11.45 -21.75
CA ASN A 46 -6.00 11.21 -22.98
C ASN A 46 -4.79 12.16 -23.13
N SER A 47 -4.24 12.64 -22.02
CA SER A 47 -3.16 13.63 -22.01
C SER A 47 -1.77 12.99 -22.11
N GLY A 48 -1.72 11.68 -22.37
CA GLY A 48 -0.50 10.88 -22.38
C GLY A 48 0.07 10.66 -20.99
N LYS A 49 1.35 10.27 -20.92
CA LYS A 49 2.06 10.09 -19.65
C LYS A 49 2.34 11.45 -19.00
N CYS A 50 2.24 11.54 -17.67
CA CYS A 50 2.67 12.75 -16.97
C CYS A 50 4.17 13.01 -17.23
N PRO A 51 4.58 14.27 -17.47
CA PRO A 51 5.98 14.62 -17.59
C PRO A 51 6.78 14.14 -16.37
N GLU A 52 8.03 13.71 -16.58
CA GLU A 52 8.89 13.17 -15.51
C GLU A 52 9.04 14.12 -14.32
N ARG A 53 8.95 15.44 -14.53
CA ARG A 53 9.05 16.48 -13.49
C ARG A 53 7.79 17.32 -13.38
N PHE A 54 6.61 16.74 -13.59
CA PHE A 54 5.37 17.52 -13.65
C PHE A 54 5.11 18.38 -12.40
N TRP A 55 5.59 17.97 -11.21
CA TRP A 55 5.45 18.76 -9.98
C TRP A 55 6.22 20.09 -9.97
N THR A 56 7.13 20.32 -10.92
CA THR A 56 7.81 21.62 -11.08
C THR A 56 7.11 22.55 -12.06
N ASP A 57 6.26 22.02 -12.93
CA ASP A 57 5.52 22.81 -13.91
C ASP A 57 4.37 23.57 -13.20
N PRO A 58 4.27 24.91 -13.35
CA PRO A 58 3.20 25.71 -12.75
C PRO A 58 1.79 25.16 -13.00
N LYS A 59 1.54 24.55 -14.17
CA LYS A 59 0.26 23.95 -14.55
C LYS A 59 -0.18 22.84 -13.60
N TYR A 60 0.76 22.06 -13.08
CA TYR A 60 0.45 20.90 -12.24
C TYR A 60 0.83 21.12 -10.77
N THR A 61 1.72 22.05 -10.47
CA THR A 61 2.24 22.30 -9.11
C THR A 61 1.12 22.57 -8.10
N GLY A 62 0.16 23.43 -8.44
CA GLY A 62 -0.98 23.76 -7.58
C GLY A 62 -1.87 22.55 -7.29
N PRO A 63 -2.42 21.89 -8.34
CA PRO A 63 -3.19 20.66 -8.20
C PRO A 63 -2.45 19.55 -7.44
N TYR A 64 -1.15 19.38 -7.71
CA TYR A 64 -0.31 18.38 -7.06
C TYR A 64 -0.21 18.63 -5.56
N LYS A 65 0.16 19.85 -5.15
CA LYS A 65 0.22 20.23 -3.72
C LYS A 65 -1.11 20.02 -3.02
N GLY A 66 -2.22 20.37 -3.68
CA GLY A 66 -3.58 20.14 -3.15
C GLY A 66 -3.88 18.65 -2.89
N GLN A 67 -3.47 17.77 -3.81
CA GLN A 67 -3.62 16.32 -3.62
C GLN A 67 -2.68 15.78 -2.54
N VAL A 68 -1.44 16.26 -2.44
CA VAL A 68 -0.50 15.84 -1.37
C VAL A 68 -1.06 16.17 0.02
N ILE A 69 -1.63 17.37 0.20
CA ILE A 69 -2.29 17.76 1.45
C ILE A 69 -3.46 16.84 1.75
N GLN A 70 -4.27 16.52 0.74
CA GLN A 70 -5.42 15.63 0.90
C GLN A 70 -4.99 14.19 1.23
N ALA A 71 -3.95 13.68 0.59
CA ALA A 71 -3.33 12.40 0.93
C ALA A 71 -2.86 12.39 2.38
N GLY A 72 -2.20 13.46 2.84
CA GLY A 72 -1.81 13.63 4.23
C GLY A 72 -2.99 13.61 5.21
N ARG A 73 -4.17 14.14 4.82
CA ARG A 73 -5.40 14.04 5.63
C ARG A 73 -5.94 12.62 5.69
N LEU A 74 -5.91 11.88 4.58
CA LEU A 74 -6.33 10.47 4.55
C LEU A 74 -5.39 9.58 5.37
N LEU A 75 -4.08 9.82 5.30
CA LEU A 75 -3.05 9.09 6.07
C LEU A 75 -3.12 9.30 7.58
N LYS A 76 -3.89 10.28 8.05
CA LYS A 76 -4.21 10.43 9.49
C LYS A 76 -5.32 9.48 9.95
N LYS A 77 -6.14 8.99 9.01
CA LYS A 77 -7.31 8.15 9.28
C LYS A 77 -7.08 6.69 8.89
N TYR A 78 -6.40 6.46 7.77
CA TYR A 78 -6.26 5.14 7.15
C TYR A 78 -4.78 4.78 6.94
N LYS A 79 -4.46 3.49 6.93
CA LYS A 79 -3.12 3.02 6.53
C LYS A 79 -2.88 3.31 5.04
N ALA A 80 -1.66 3.70 4.69
CA ALA A 80 -1.26 3.98 3.31
C ALA A 80 -1.58 2.83 2.33
N ASN A 81 -1.38 1.58 2.76
CA ASN A 81 -1.65 0.40 1.93
C ASN A 81 -3.12 0.28 1.53
N TRP A 82 -4.06 0.60 2.43
CA TRP A 82 -5.50 0.55 2.13
C TRP A 82 -5.87 1.62 1.11
N ILE A 83 -5.31 2.83 1.24
CA ILE A 83 -5.52 3.92 0.28
C ILE A 83 -4.99 3.54 -1.10
N ILE A 84 -3.79 2.97 -1.18
CA ILE A 84 -3.17 2.54 -2.44
C ILE A 84 -4.01 1.44 -3.10
N LYS A 85 -4.45 0.43 -2.33
CA LYS A 85 -5.34 -0.62 -2.83
C LYS A 85 -6.65 -0.03 -3.37
N ALA A 86 -7.25 0.93 -2.65
CA ALA A 86 -8.47 1.61 -3.09
C ALA A 86 -8.29 2.37 -4.40
N ILE A 87 -7.17 3.07 -4.60
CA ILE A 87 -6.90 3.82 -5.84
C ILE A 87 -6.65 2.89 -7.03
N LYS A 88 -6.04 1.72 -6.80
CA LYS A 88 -5.78 0.72 -7.84
C LYS A 88 -6.98 -0.19 -8.12
N ALA A 89 -7.99 -0.19 -7.26
CA ALA A 89 -9.16 -1.02 -7.42
C ALA A 89 -9.95 -0.65 -8.69
N PRO A 90 -10.58 -1.65 -9.36
CA PRO A 90 -11.42 -1.38 -10.53
C PRO A 90 -12.63 -0.49 -10.18
N GLU A 91 -13.12 -0.58 -8.94
CA GLU A 91 -14.24 0.24 -8.42
C GLU A 91 -13.93 1.74 -8.44
N SER A 92 -12.65 2.12 -8.32
CA SER A 92 -12.24 3.52 -8.34
C SER A 92 -11.84 4.00 -9.73
N LYS A 93 -12.14 3.26 -10.81
CA LYS A 93 -11.73 3.58 -12.20
C LYS A 93 -11.98 5.05 -12.59
N TYR A 94 -13.11 5.61 -12.18
CA TYR A 94 -13.53 6.98 -12.51
C TYR A 94 -13.22 8.01 -11.40
N ILE A 95 -12.40 7.64 -10.41
CA ILE A 95 -11.98 8.52 -9.33
C ILE A 95 -10.59 9.09 -9.66
N HIS A 96 -10.56 10.38 -10.02
CA HIS A 96 -9.34 11.08 -10.43
C HIS A 96 -8.84 12.10 -9.39
N LYS A 97 -9.41 12.11 -8.19
CA LYS A 97 -9.07 13.03 -7.09
C LYS A 97 -9.32 12.40 -5.72
N LEU A 98 -8.46 12.68 -4.75
CA LEU A 98 -8.56 12.13 -3.39
C LEU A 98 -9.69 12.74 -2.55
N GLN A 99 -10.24 13.87 -2.98
CA GLN A 99 -11.39 14.51 -2.34
C GLN A 99 -12.72 13.86 -2.72
N ASP A 100 -12.73 12.91 -3.66
CA ASP A 100 -13.96 12.25 -4.06
C ASP A 100 -14.54 11.44 -2.90
N LYS A 101 -15.81 11.70 -2.57
CA LYS A 101 -16.52 11.03 -1.47
C LYS A 101 -16.66 9.52 -1.73
N LYS A 102 -16.70 9.11 -3.01
CA LYS A 102 -16.80 7.70 -3.40
C LYS A 102 -15.54 6.90 -3.07
N LEU A 103 -14.40 7.56 -2.84
CA LEU A 103 -13.15 6.87 -2.49
C LEU A 103 -13.19 6.31 -1.06
N ILE A 104 -13.85 7.01 -0.14
CA ILE A 104 -13.91 6.65 1.29
C ILE A 104 -14.48 5.23 1.51
N PRO A 105 -15.67 4.87 1.00
CA PRO A 105 -16.22 3.53 1.22
C PRO A 105 -15.34 2.42 0.62
N ILE A 106 -14.61 2.71 -0.46
CA ILE A 106 -13.67 1.75 -1.06
C ILE A 106 -12.47 1.53 -0.13
N ILE A 107 -11.94 2.59 0.48
CA ILE A 107 -10.85 2.47 1.48
C ILE A 107 -11.33 1.65 2.69
N GLU A 108 -12.54 1.93 3.18
CA GLU A 108 -13.14 1.24 4.33
C GLU A 108 -13.38 -0.25 4.06
N LYS A 109 -13.74 -0.62 2.82
CA LYS A 109 -13.81 -2.01 2.38
C LYS A 109 -12.48 -2.74 2.55
N PHE A 110 -11.38 -2.15 2.10
CA PHE A 110 -10.05 -2.75 2.26
C PHE A 110 -9.56 -2.76 3.71
N GLU A 111 -9.94 -1.77 4.51
CA GLU A 111 -9.67 -1.77 5.95
C GLU A 111 -10.40 -2.92 6.65
N LYS A 112 -11.67 -3.16 6.31
CA LYS A 112 -12.47 -4.25 6.89
C LYS A 112 -11.87 -5.61 6.54
N GLN A 113 -11.51 -5.82 5.27
CA GLN A 113 -10.85 -7.05 4.82
C GLN A 113 -9.53 -7.31 5.56
N ASP A 114 -8.68 -6.29 5.74
CA ASP A 114 -7.41 -6.42 6.48
C ASP A 114 -7.63 -6.82 7.94
N LYS A 115 -8.73 -6.37 8.55
CA LYS A 115 -9.09 -6.74 9.93
C LYS A 115 -9.60 -8.18 9.99
N GLU A 116 -10.45 -8.60 9.07
CA GLU A 116 -11.00 -9.96 9.02
C GLU A 116 -9.88 -11.01 8.84
N THR A 117 -8.95 -10.78 7.90
CA THR A 117 -7.81 -11.69 7.68
C THR A 117 -6.88 -11.79 8.90
N ALA A 118 -6.71 -10.69 9.66
CA ALA A 118 -5.87 -10.71 10.86
C ALA A 118 -6.47 -11.53 12.03
N PHE A 119 -7.78 -11.80 12.01
CA PHE A 119 -8.42 -12.66 13.00
C PHE A 119 -8.23 -14.16 12.71
N GLU A 120 -8.10 -14.55 11.43
CA GLU A 120 -7.94 -15.96 11.03
C GLU A 120 -6.52 -16.50 11.28
N GLU A 121 -5.49 -15.64 11.29
CA GLU A 121 -4.10 -16.07 11.52
C GLU A 121 -3.78 -16.45 12.99
N ASN A 122 -4.72 -16.31 13.93
CA ASN A 122 -4.49 -16.61 15.36
C ASN A 122 -5.12 -17.93 15.86
N SER A 123 -5.82 -18.71 15.02
CA SER A 123 -6.51 -19.93 15.48
C SER A 123 -5.74 -21.25 15.32
N ASP A 124 -4.62 -21.29 14.58
CA ASP A 124 -3.94 -22.56 14.25
C ASP A 124 -2.47 -22.60 14.69
N ILE A 125 -2.19 -22.45 15.99
CA ILE A 125 -1.01 -23.10 16.58
C ILE A 125 -1.46 -24.50 17.02
N ILE A 126 -1.66 -25.39 16.05
CA ILE A 126 -1.76 -26.82 16.33
C ILE A 126 -0.33 -27.30 16.61
N GLU A 127 -0.02 -27.56 17.88
CA GLU A 127 1.21 -28.26 18.29
C GLU A 127 1.31 -29.58 17.52
N SER A 128 2.08 -29.60 16.44
CA SER A 128 2.37 -30.82 15.70
C SER A 128 3.35 -31.65 16.53
N LYS A 129 2.85 -32.73 17.14
CA LYS A 129 3.71 -33.73 17.79
C LYS A 129 4.69 -34.29 16.74
N PRO A 130 5.99 -34.40 17.04
CA PRO A 130 6.95 -34.95 16.10
C PRO A 130 6.56 -36.39 15.75
N ILE A 131 6.42 -36.66 14.45
CA ILE A 131 6.16 -38.00 13.92
C ILE A 131 7.34 -38.88 14.32
N LYS A 132 7.08 -39.98 15.04
CA LYS A 132 8.11 -40.98 15.40
C LYS A 132 8.80 -41.46 14.11
N ALA A 133 10.12 -41.42 14.08
CA ALA A 133 10.91 -41.91 12.96
C ALA A 133 10.51 -43.37 12.64
N PHE A 134 10.03 -43.59 11.43
CA PHE A 134 9.73 -44.92 10.91
C PHE A 134 11.05 -45.69 10.84
N GLY A 135 11.17 -46.76 11.63
CA GLY A 135 12.40 -47.52 11.75
C GLY A 135 12.86 -48.04 10.39
N PHE A 136 14.02 -47.58 9.92
CA PHE A 136 14.70 -48.16 8.79
C PHE A 136 15.12 -49.59 9.15
N GLY A 137 14.40 -50.55 8.58
CA GLY A 137 14.70 -51.97 8.70
C GLY A 137 16.10 -52.27 8.18
N LYS A 138 16.93 -52.79 9.07
CA LYS A 138 18.15 -53.60 8.89
C LYS A 138 18.63 -53.75 7.43
N ASN A 139 19.76 -53.11 7.12
CA ASN A 139 20.62 -53.44 5.99
C ASN A 139 20.88 -54.96 5.95
N LYS A 140 20.45 -55.62 4.88
CA LYS A 140 20.88 -56.99 4.53
C LYS A 140 21.82 -56.87 3.34
N LEU A 141 23.11 -56.65 3.61
CA LEU A 141 24.16 -56.93 2.64
C LEU A 141 24.14 -58.44 2.38
N ARG A 142 23.59 -58.84 1.23
CA ARG A 142 23.77 -60.17 0.67
C ARG A 142 24.49 -60.03 -0.67
N GLY A 143 25.77 -60.39 -0.65
CA GLY A 143 26.53 -61.01 -1.74
C GLY A 143 26.62 -60.27 -3.07
N LEU A 144 27.79 -59.70 -3.33
CA LEU A 144 28.69 -60.06 -4.43
C LEU A 144 30.07 -59.42 -4.18
#